data_AF-A0A401TYX5-F1
#
_entry.id   AF-A0A401TYX5-F1
#
_cell.length_a   1.000
_cell.length_b   1.000
_cell.length_c   1.000
_cell.angle_alpha   90.00
_cell.angle_beta   90.00
_cell.angle_gamma   90.00
#
_symmetry.space_group_name_H-M   'P 1'
#
loop_
_entity.id
_entity.type
_entity.pdbx_description
1 polymer ?
#
loop_
_entity_poly.entity_id
_entity_poly.type
_entity_poly.pdbx_seq_one_letter_code
_entity_poly.pdbx_strand_id
1 'polypeptide(L)'
;MGEVERSNAGRDERFLGICPRTAYFGLQRQWPRRTFPMNLADLNKVALAMVTPGKGILAADESSGTIKKRFDAIQVDSTEDNRRDYREMLFRSQEAMSKYISGVILYDETIWQNAKDGTPLVKLIEQAGAIPGIKVDEGTQALPNCPGELVTVGLDKLAERLKKYYDRGARFAKWRAVIDIGSGV
;
A
#
# COMPACT_ATOMS: atom_id res chain seq x y z
N MET A 1 34.62 -63.77 45.51
CA MET A 1 35.88 -63.23 44.97
C MET A 1 35.59 -62.76 43.55
N GLY A 2 35.67 -61.48 43.19
CA GLY A 2 36.12 -60.30 43.89
C GLY A 2 35.36 -59.06 43.39
N GLU A 3 35.28 -58.07 44.28
CA GLU A 3 34.87 -56.70 44.00
C GLU A 3 35.91 -56.02 43.10
N VAL A 4 35.46 -55.15 42.18
CA VAL A 4 36.30 -54.12 41.57
C VAL A 4 35.54 -52.80 41.60
N GLU A 5 36.27 -51.79 42.07
CA GLU A 5 35.85 -50.49 42.58
C GLU A 5 35.22 -49.55 41.54
N ARG A 6 34.31 -48.71 42.03
CA ARG A 6 33.79 -47.54 41.33
C ARG A 6 34.83 -46.42 41.40
N SER A 7 35.36 -46.00 40.26
CA SER A 7 36.12 -44.76 40.15
C SER A 7 35.18 -43.58 39.88
N ASN A 8 35.24 -42.59 40.77
CA ASN A 8 34.58 -41.29 40.63
C ASN A 8 35.31 -40.47 39.56
N ALA A 9 34.69 -40.31 38.38
CA ALA A 9 35.07 -39.30 37.42
C ALA A 9 34.13 -38.08 37.60
N GLY A 10 34.71 -36.97 38.02
CA GLY A 10 34.02 -35.72 38.35
C GLY A 10 33.23 -35.16 37.17
N ARG A 11 32.01 -34.69 37.48
CA ARG A 11 31.22 -33.82 36.60
C ARG A 11 31.92 -32.47 36.48
N ASP A 12 32.40 -32.16 35.29
CA ASP A 12 32.91 -30.85 34.91
C ASP A 12 31.72 -29.94 34.59
N GLU A 13 31.12 -29.37 35.63
CA GLU A 13 30.17 -28.25 35.49
C GLU A 13 30.95 -26.95 35.28
N ARG A 14 31.18 -26.59 34.02
CA ARG A 14 31.63 -25.25 33.64
C ARG A 14 30.56 -24.57 32.80
N PHE A 15 30.15 -23.39 33.28
CA PHE A 15 29.18 -22.42 32.74
C PHE A 15 27.72 -22.51 33.22
N LEU A 16 27.52 -22.61 34.54
CA LEU A 16 26.39 -21.95 35.21
C LEU A 16 26.76 -20.49 35.50
N GLY A 17 26.62 -19.64 34.47
CA GLY A 17 26.67 -18.19 34.61
C GLY A 17 25.37 -17.69 35.23
N ILE A 18 25.30 -17.69 36.55
CA ILE A 18 24.34 -16.90 37.31
C ILE A 18 24.59 -15.44 36.93
N CYS A 19 23.73 -14.85 36.08
CA CYS A 19 23.76 -13.43 35.81
C CYS A 19 23.35 -12.72 37.11
N PRO A 20 24.25 -12.00 37.79
CA PRO A 20 23.87 -11.32 39.02
C PRO A 20 22.82 -10.26 38.67
N ARG A 21 21.71 -10.24 39.42
CA ARG A 21 20.82 -9.09 39.54
C ARG A 21 21.57 -7.95 40.23
N THR A 22 22.60 -7.43 39.56
CA THR A 22 23.23 -6.18 39.92
C THR A 22 22.29 -5.09 39.46
N ALA A 23 21.89 -4.24 40.39
CA ALA A 23 21.05 -3.08 40.18
C ALA A 23 21.63 -2.17 39.09
N TYR A 24 21.14 -2.29 37.86
CA TYR A 24 21.15 -1.18 36.92
C TYR A 24 19.91 -0.33 37.19
N PHE A 25 20.14 0.63 38.09
CA PHE A 25 19.34 1.83 38.25
C PHE A 25 18.99 2.42 36.87
N GLY A 26 17.70 2.61 36.61
CA GLY A 26 17.21 3.83 35.97
C GLY A 26 17.48 4.06 34.48
N LEU A 27 17.52 3.03 33.62
CA LEU A 27 17.32 3.23 32.18
C LEU A 27 16.25 2.26 31.68
N GLN A 28 14.99 2.57 32.02
CA GLN A 28 13.91 2.33 31.07
C GLN A 28 14.37 3.01 29.78
N ARG A 29 14.84 2.25 28.79
CA ARG A 29 14.84 2.72 27.40
C ARG A 29 13.38 2.85 27.00
N GLN A 30 12.72 3.88 27.52
CA GLN A 30 11.58 4.47 26.88
C GLN A 30 12.12 4.89 25.52
N TRP A 31 11.89 4.05 24.51
CA TRP A 31 11.92 4.56 23.15
C TRP A 31 11.00 5.76 23.18
N PRO A 32 11.49 7.00 22.94
CA PRO A 32 10.57 8.10 22.77
C PRO A 32 9.64 7.63 21.68
N ARG A 33 8.34 7.52 22.00
CA ARG A 33 7.34 7.47 20.94
C ARG A 33 7.60 8.77 20.20
N ARG A 34 8.36 8.72 19.10
CA ARG A 34 8.43 9.82 18.16
C ARG A 34 7.01 9.94 17.67
N THR A 35 6.25 10.78 18.35
CA THR A 35 5.04 11.36 17.82
C THR A 35 5.56 12.24 16.70
N PHE A 36 5.84 11.64 15.54
CA PHE A 36 5.79 12.39 14.30
C PHE A 36 4.43 13.08 14.34
N PRO A 37 4.37 14.42 14.27
CA PRO A 37 3.10 15.12 14.25
C PRO A 37 2.41 14.75 12.95
N MET A 38 1.70 13.63 12.97
CA MET A 38 0.79 13.21 11.93
C MET A 38 -0.40 14.17 12.01
N ASN A 39 -0.72 14.84 10.92
CA ASN A 39 -1.90 15.70 10.89
C ASN A 39 -3.17 14.86 10.83
N LEU A 40 -3.56 14.30 11.98
CA LEU A 40 -4.72 13.43 12.13
C LEU A 40 -6.02 14.13 11.72
N ALA A 41 -6.11 15.45 11.91
CA ALA A 41 -7.27 16.23 11.51
C ALA A 41 -7.43 16.22 9.97
N ASP A 42 -6.34 16.44 9.23
CA ASP A 42 -6.38 16.40 7.76
C ASP A 42 -6.70 15.01 7.24
N LEU A 43 -6.09 13.96 7.80
CA LEU A 43 -6.36 12.58 7.40
C LEU A 43 -7.82 12.17 7.65
N ASN A 44 -8.36 12.54 8.82
CA ASN A 44 -9.76 12.27 9.16
C ASN A 44 -10.71 13.01 8.22
N LYS A 45 -10.42 14.28 7.91
CA LYS A 45 -11.21 15.07 6.96
C LYS A 45 -11.29 14.40 5.58
N VAL A 46 -10.16 13.90 5.06
CA VAL A 46 -10.12 13.18 3.78
C VAL A 46 -10.91 11.88 3.86
N ALA A 47 -10.71 11.09 4.92
CA ALA A 47 -11.40 9.81 5.10
C ALA A 47 -12.93 9.98 5.15
N LEU A 48 -13.43 10.96 5.91
CA LEU A 48 -14.87 11.26 6.00
C LEU A 48 -15.44 11.69 4.65
N ALA A 49 -14.71 12.52 3.90
CA ALA A 49 -15.14 12.94 2.57
C ALA A 49 -15.21 11.77 1.57
N MET A 50 -14.29 10.80 1.66
CA MET A 50 -14.30 9.58 0.83
C MET A 50 -15.52 8.69 1.09
N VAL A 51 -16.08 8.68 2.31
CA VAL A 51 -17.21 7.81 2.69
C VAL A 51 -18.54 8.56 2.82
N THR A 52 -18.68 9.67 2.09
CA THR A 52 -19.93 10.44 2.03
C THR A 52 -21.11 9.53 1.65
N PRO A 53 -22.24 9.53 2.39
CA PRO A 53 -23.40 8.70 2.06
C PRO A 53 -23.88 8.91 0.62
N GLY A 54 -24.14 7.81 -0.09
CA GLY A 54 -24.55 7.83 -1.49
C GLY A 54 -23.40 8.03 -2.50
N LYS A 55 -22.15 8.14 -2.05
CA LYS A 55 -20.96 8.20 -2.90
C LYS A 55 -20.05 6.99 -2.69
N GLY A 56 -19.27 6.66 -3.72
CA GLY A 56 -18.30 5.59 -3.73
C GLY A 56 -16.98 5.98 -4.40
N ILE A 57 -16.10 4.99 -4.54
CA ILE A 57 -14.76 5.16 -5.12
C ILE A 57 -14.73 4.55 -6.52
N LEU A 58 -14.25 5.32 -7.50
CA LEU A 58 -13.91 4.80 -8.83
C LEU A 58 -12.46 4.28 -8.82
N ALA A 59 -12.28 2.97 -8.94
CA ALA A 59 -10.96 2.36 -9.09
C ALA A 59 -10.54 2.34 -10.57
N ALA A 60 -9.79 3.36 -10.99
CA ALA A 60 -9.25 3.53 -12.34
C ALA A 60 -7.72 3.34 -12.38
N ASP A 61 -7.22 2.46 -11.51
CA ASP A 61 -5.80 2.23 -11.25
C ASP A 61 -5.25 0.95 -11.91
N GLU A 62 -5.87 0.52 -13.01
CA GLU A 62 -5.35 -0.58 -13.81
C GLU A 62 -3.97 -0.25 -14.37
N SER A 63 -3.00 -1.15 -14.10
CA SER A 63 -1.67 -1.06 -14.70
C SER A 63 -1.74 -1.20 -16.22
N SER A 64 -0.67 -0.80 -16.91
CA SER A 64 -0.58 -0.91 -18.38
C SER A 64 -0.85 -2.34 -18.87
N GLY A 65 -0.41 -3.37 -18.13
CA GLY A 65 -0.71 -4.77 -18.46
C GLY A 65 -2.17 -5.15 -18.21
N THR A 66 -2.79 -4.64 -17.15
CA THR A 66 -4.21 -4.95 -16.83
C THR A 66 -5.15 -4.25 -17.80
N ILE A 67 -4.94 -2.97 -18.11
CA ILE A 67 -5.78 -2.23 -19.06
C ILE A 67 -5.63 -2.78 -20.49
N LYS A 68 -4.44 -3.25 -20.87
CA LYS A 68 -4.24 -3.93 -22.16
C LYS A 68 -5.20 -5.10 -22.32
N LYS A 69 -5.35 -5.97 -21.32
CA LYS A 69 -6.30 -7.09 -21.38
C LYS A 69 -7.75 -6.63 -21.59
N ARG A 70 -8.13 -5.47 -21.03
CA ARG A 70 -9.46 -4.89 -21.25
C ARG A 70 -9.62 -4.36 -22.68
N PHE A 71 -8.58 -3.72 -23.22
CA PHE A 71 -8.60 -3.19 -24.60
C PHE A 71 -8.53 -4.30 -25.66
N ASP A 72 -7.76 -5.35 -25.42
CA ASP A 72 -7.69 -6.53 -26.29
C ASP A 72 -9.09 -7.15 -26.48
N ALA A 73 -9.92 -7.18 -25.44
CA ALA A 73 -11.28 -7.71 -25.49
C ALA A 73 -12.24 -6.90 -26.40
N ILE A 74 -11.91 -5.63 -26.68
CA ILE A 74 -12.68 -4.74 -27.57
C ILE A 74 -11.90 -4.39 -28.84
N GLN A 75 -10.81 -5.11 -29.13
CA GLN A 75 -9.97 -4.93 -30.32
C GLN A 75 -9.39 -3.50 -30.47
N VAL A 76 -9.00 -2.89 -29.34
CA VAL A 76 -8.34 -1.58 -29.31
C VAL A 76 -6.88 -1.73 -28.90
N ASP A 77 -5.99 -1.02 -29.57
CA ASP A 77 -4.56 -1.02 -29.22
C ASP A 77 -4.30 -0.27 -27.90
N SER A 78 -3.46 -0.83 -27.04
CA SER A 78 -3.06 -0.21 -25.77
C SER A 78 -1.91 0.80 -25.95
N THR A 79 -2.23 1.93 -26.59
CA THR A 79 -1.37 3.12 -26.68
C THR A 79 -1.56 4.04 -25.47
N GLU A 80 -0.62 4.95 -25.23
CA GLU A 80 -0.75 5.95 -24.16
C GLU A 80 -1.97 6.86 -24.39
N ASP A 81 -2.18 7.30 -25.63
CA ASP A 81 -3.33 8.15 -26.00
C ASP A 81 -4.67 7.45 -25.75
N ASN A 82 -4.80 6.17 -26.15
CA ASN A 82 -6.03 5.42 -25.91
C ASN A 82 -6.27 5.20 -24.41
N ARG A 83 -5.19 4.97 -23.65
CA ARG A 83 -5.24 4.87 -22.19
C ARG A 83 -5.68 6.19 -21.56
N ARG A 84 -5.17 7.33 -22.03
CA ARG A 84 -5.55 8.67 -21.60
C ARG A 84 -7.01 8.95 -21.94
N ASP A 85 -7.42 8.75 -23.18
CA ASP A 85 -8.78 9.00 -23.69
C ASP A 85 -9.81 8.20 -22.89
N TYR A 86 -9.51 6.93 -22.57
CA TYR A 86 -10.37 6.10 -21.73
C TYR A 86 -10.57 6.70 -20.32
N ARG A 87 -9.50 7.16 -19.65
CA ARG A 87 -9.64 7.76 -18.31
C ARG A 87 -10.29 9.14 -18.36
N GLU A 88 -9.95 9.94 -19.37
CA GLU A 88 -10.58 11.24 -19.60
C GLU A 88 -12.10 11.10 -19.79
N MET A 89 -12.54 10.13 -20.59
CA MET A 89 -13.97 9.80 -20.77
C MET A 89 -14.66 9.52 -19.43
N LEU A 90 -14.04 8.73 -18.55
CA LEU A 90 -14.57 8.45 -17.22
C LEU A 90 -14.67 9.73 -16.38
N PHE A 91 -13.62 10.55 -16.34
CA PHE A 91 -13.58 11.74 -15.48
C PHE A 91 -14.46 12.88 -15.98
N ARG A 92 -14.75 12.93 -17.29
CA ARG A 92 -15.66 13.90 -17.90
C ARG A 92 -17.14 13.53 -17.76
N SER A 93 -17.46 12.35 -17.25
CA SER A 93 -18.84 11.93 -16.97
C SER A 93 -19.41 12.72 -15.78
N GLN A 94 -19.73 14.00 -16.00
CA GLN A 94 -20.01 15.01 -14.98
C GLN A 94 -21.10 14.60 -13.99
N GLU A 95 -22.22 14.06 -14.46
CA GLU A 95 -23.29 13.63 -13.58
C GLU A 95 -22.84 12.50 -12.65
N ALA A 96 -22.21 11.47 -13.21
CA ALA A 96 -21.76 10.31 -12.43
C ALA A 96 -20.68 10.72 -11.42
N MET A 97 -19.69 11.48 -11.88
CA MET A 97 -18.56 11.93 -11.07
C MET A 97 -18.99 12.85 -9.92
N SER A 98 -19.87 13.82 -10.18
CA SER A 98 -20.30 14.78 -9.15
C SER A 98 -21.28 14.19 -8.12
N LYS A 99 -22.21 13.33 -8.56
CA LYS A 99 -23.26 12.78 -7.70
C LYS A 99 -22.82 11.55 -6.92
N TYR A 100 -22.08 10.63 -7.55
CA TYR A 100 -21.87 9.29 -7.01
C TYR A 100 -20.42 8.97 -6.67
N ILE A 101 -19.45 9.79 -7.10
CA ILE A 101 -18.02 9.53 -6.85
C ILE A 101 -17.49 10.52 -5.82
N SER A 102 -16.90 10.00 -4.75
CA SER A 102 -16.19 10.77 -3.72
C SER A 102 -14.68 10.71 -3.91
N GLY A 103 -14.16 9.66 -4.54
CA GLY A 103 -12.74 9.50 -4.79
C GLY A 103 -12.43 8.65 -6.02
N VAL A 104 -11.27 8.88 -6.62
CA VAL A 104 -10.79 8.16 -7.79
C VAL A 104 -9.38 7.64 -7.53
N ILE A 105 -9.17 6.33 -7.69
CA ILE A 105 -7.84 5.73 -7.57
C ILE A 105 -7.19 5.73 -8.95
N LEU A 106 -5.99 6.29 -9.05
CA LEU A 106 -5.23 6.41 -10.30
C LEU A 106 -4.06 5.43 -10.34
N TYR A 107 -3.66 5.07 -11.55
CA TYR A 107 -2.37 4.43 -11.82
C TYR A 107 -1.27 5.50 -11.97
N ASP A 108 -0.01 5.10 -11.78
CA ASP A 108 1.13 6.01 -11.83
C ASP A 108 1.19 6.81 -13.14
N GLU A 109 0.96 6.18 -14.30
CA GLU A 109 0.90 6.87 -15.59
C GLU A 109 -0.16 7.99 -15.60
N THR A 110 -1.35 7.71 -15.07
CA THR A 110 -2.52 8.58 -15.19
C THR A 110 -2.41 9.86 -14.37
N ILE A 111 -1.71 9.84 -13.22
CA ILE A 111 -1.57 11.05 -12.39
C ILE A 111 -0.70 12.13 -13.05
N TRP A 112 0.16 11.72 -14.00
CA TRP A 112 1.03 12.61 -14.75
C TRP A 112 0.41 13.07 -16.08
N GLN A 113 -0.59 12.36 -16.58
CA GLN A 113 -1.24 12.65 -17.86
C GLN A 113 -2.09 13.93 -17.82
N ASN A 114 -2.17 14.55 -19.00
CA ASN A 114 -3.10 15.63 -19.30
C ASN A 114 -4.19 15.14 -20.25
N ALA A 115 -5.39 15.68 -20.08
CA ALA A 115 -6.51 15.55 -20.99
C ALA A 115 -6.15 16.12 -22.37
N LYS A 116 -6.95 15.80 -23.39
CA LYS A 116 -6.73 16.26 -24.76
C LYS A 116 -6.72 17.79 -24.91
N ASP A 117 -7.42 18.50 -24.02
CA ASP A 117 -7.44 19.96 -23.96
C ASP A 117 -6.26 20.56 -23.15
N GLY A 118 -5.33 19.72 -22.67
CA GLY A 118 -4.17 20.14 -21.87
C GLY A 118 -4.43 20.21 -20.37
N THR A 119 -5.67 20.03 -19.90
CA THR A 119 -6.00 20.05 -18.48
C THR A 119 -5.41 18.81 -17.78
N PRO A 120 -4.73 18.93 -16.63
CA PRO A 120 -4.30 17.75 -15.87
C PRO A 120 -5.51 16.85 -15.52
N LEU A 121 -5.41 15.54 -15.70
CA LEU A 121 -6.54 14.63 -15.40
C LEU A 121 -6.97 14.72 -13.92
N VAL A 122 -6.02 14.95 -13.02
CA VAL A 122 -6.28 15.22 -11.59
C VAL A 122 -7.21 16.42 -11.40
N LYS A 123 -7.08 17.47 -12.21
CA LYS A 123 -7.92 18.67 -12.12
C LYS A 123 -9.37 18.39 -12.53
N LEU A 124 -9.60 17.50 -13.49
CA LEU A 124 -10.96 17.08 -13.86
C LEU A 124 -11.67 16.39 -12.68
N ILE A 125 -10.93 15.55 -11.93
CA ILE A 125 -11.44 14.86 -10.75
C ILE A 125 -11.78 15.87 -9.64
N GLU A 126 -10.86 16.80 -9.36
CA GLU A 126 -11.07 17.85 -8.36
C GLU A 126 -12.26 18.77 -8.72
N GLN A 127 -12.39 19.15 -9.99
CA GLN A 127 -13.50 19.97 -10.50
C GLN A 127 -14.86 19.29 -10.34
N ALA A 128 -14.91 17.95 -10.42
CA ALA A 128 -16.12 17.18 -10.14
C ALA A 128 -16.44 17.05 -8.64
N GLY A 129 -15.57 17.57 -7.76
CA GLY A 129 -15.72 17.45 -6.31
C GLY A 129 -15.30 16.09 -5.74
N ALA A 130 -14.58 15.29 -6.53
CA ALA A 130 -14.02 14.02 -6.09
C ALA A 130 -12.54 14.19 -5.68
N ILE A 131 -12.08 13.28 -4.82
CA ILE A 131 -10.73 13.30 -4.28
C ILE A 131 -9.82 12.41 -5.15
N PRO A 132 -8.67 12.90 -5.63
CA PRO A 132 -7.68 12.07 -6.30
C PRO A 132 -6.95 11.16 -5.31
N GLY A 133 -6.78 9.90 -5.66
CA GLY A 133 -5.98 8.92 -4.94
C GLY A 133 -5.05 8.14 -5.86
N ILE A 134 -4.07 7.47 -5.28
CA ILE A 134 -2.98 6.83 -6.04
C ILE A 134 -2.77 5.39 -5.59
N LYS A 135 -2.67 4.46 -6.54
CA LYS A 135 -2.15 3.12 -6.26
C LYS A 135 -0.64 3.18 -6.06
N VAL A 136 -0.17 2.68 -4.92
CA VAL A 136 1.26 2.79 -4.56
C VAL A 136 1.99 1.46 -4.51
N ASP A 137 1.28 0.32 -4.44
CA ASP A 137 1.90 -1.00 -4.53
C ASP A 137 2.53 -1.25 -5.91
N GLU A 138 3.65 -1.97 -5.91
CA GLU A 138 4.40 -2.36 -7.11
C GLU A 138 4.07 -3.80 -7.56
N GLY A 139 2.93 -4.33 -7.09
CA GLY A 139 2.46 -5.68 -7.42
C GLY A 139 2.89 -6.75 -6.43
N THR A 140 2.54 -8.00 -6.77
CA THR A 140 2.76 -9.18 -5.93
C THR A 140 3.95 -10.01 -6.42
N GLN A 141 4.65 -10.63 -5.48
CA GLN A 141 5.71 -11.61 -5.70
C GLN A 141 5.41 -12.88 -4.90
N ALA A 142 6.01 -14.00 -5.28
CA ALA A 142 5.89 -15.24 -4.52
C ALA A 142 6.51 -15.08 -3.12
N LEU A 143 5.79 -15.48 -2.08
CA LEU A 143 6.31 -15.45 -0.71
C LEU A 143 7.30 -16.61 -0.52
N PRO A 144 8.57 -16.35 -0.12
CA PRO A 144 9.54 -17.42 0.07
C PRO A 144 9.07 -18.46 1.08
N ASN A 145 9.26 -19.74 0.76
CA ASN A 145 8.87 -20.89 1.58
C ASN A 145 7.36 -21.05 1.85
N CYS A 146 6.51 -20.36 1.07
CA CYS A 146 5.06 -20.49 1.16
C CYS A 146 4.46 -20.72 -0.25
N PRO A 147 4.40 -21.97 -0.73
CA PRO A 147 3.92 -22.28 -2.08
C PRO A 147 2.50 -21.76 -2.32
N GLY A 148 2.31 -21.03 -3.42
CA GLY A 148 1.01 -20.43 -3.80
C GLY A 148 0.72 -19.09 -3.14
N GLU A 149 1.40 -18.75 -2.03
CA GLU A 149 1.19 -17.49 -1.32
C GLU A 149 1.93 -16.32 -1.98
N LEU A 150 1.32 -15.14 -1.90
CA LEU A 150 1.83 -13.92 -2.49
C LEU A 150 2.11 -12.85 -1.43
N VAL A 151 3.17 -12.06 -1.66
CA VAL A 151 3.47 -10.85 -0.89
C VAL A 151 3.48 -9.64 -1.82
N THR A 152 2.89 -8.54 -1.38
CA THR A 152 2.91 -7.28 -2.14
C THR A 152 4.14 -6.47 -1.82
N VAL A 153 4.80 -5.93 -2.84
CA VAL A 153 6.02 -5.12 -2.74
C VAL A 153 5.78 -3.64 -3.08
N GLY A 154 6.76 -2.79 -2.83
CA GLY A 154 6.73 -1.36 -3.14
C GLY A 154 6.95 -0.41 -1.96
N LEU A 155 7.51 -0.91 -0.84
CA LEU A 155 7.88 -0.07 0.32
C LEU A 155 9.15 0.75 0.06
N ASP A 156 10.02 0.26 -0.83
CA ASP A 156 11.27 0.94 -1.17
C ASP A 156 10.96 2.32 -1.78
N LYS A 157 11.54 3.37 -1.20
CA LYS A 157 11.34 4.78 -1.59
C LYS A 157 9.88 5.25 -1.57
N LEU A 158 8.97 4.52 -0.91
CA LEU A 158 7.55 4.86 -0.86
C LEU A 158 7.32 6.28 -0.30
N ALA A 159 8.05 6.67 0.74
CA ALA A 159 7.93 8.01 1.33
C ALA A 159 8.23 9.14 0.32
N GLU A 160 9.27 8.97 -0.51
CA GLU A 160 9.64 9.94 -1.55
C GLU A 160 8.59 9.99 -2.67
N ARG A 161 8.05 8.82 -3.06
CA ARG A 161 6.97 8.72 -4.05
C ARG A 161 5.69 9.39 -3.56
N LEU A 162 5.29 9.15 -2.31
CA LEU A 162 4.10 9.75 -1.70
C LEU A 162 4.15 11.28 -1.69
N LYS A 163 5.32 11.87 -1.44
CA LYS A 163 5.49 13.34 -1.51
C LYS A 163 5.17 13.86 -2.91
N LYS A 164 5.71 13.23 -3.96
CA LYS A 164 5.44 13.61 -5.35
C LYS A 164 3.97 13.50 -5.72
N TYR A 165 3.31 12.42 -5.29
CA TYR A 165 1.88 12.25 -5.55
C TYR A 165 1.03 13.27 -4.79
N TYR A 166 1.39 13.59 -3.56
CA TYR A 166 0.72 14.62 -2.78
C TYR A 166 0.83 16.00 -3.45
N ASP A 167 2.03 16.35 -3.92
CA ASP A 167 2.30 17.59 -4.67
C ASP A 167 1.49 17.65 -5.99
N ARG A 168 1.23 16.48 -6.60
CA ARG A 168 0.41 16.36 -7.81
C ARG A 168 -1.10 16.39 -7.54
N GLY A 169 -1.53 16.29 -6.29
CA GLY A 169 -2.94 16.43 -5.87
C GLY A 169 -3.56 15.19 -5.22
N ALA A 170 -2.85 14.07 -5.13
CA ALA A 170 -3.36 12.88 -4.44
C ALA A 170 -3.53 13.16 -2.93
N ARG A 171 -4.62 12.65 -2.34
CA ARG A 171 -4.91 12.80 -0.90
C ARG A 171 -5.14 11.48 -0.17
N PHE A 172 -5.29 10.39 -0.91
CA PHE A 172 -5.32 9.04 -0.35
C PHE A 172 -4.55 8.06 -1.23
N ALA A 173 -4.26 6.87 -0.70
CA ALA A 173 -3.51 5.85 -1.41
C ALA A 173 -4.21 4.49 -1.33
N LYS A 174 -3.88 3.62 -2.29
CA LYS A 174 -4.34 2.23 -2.34
C LYS A 174 -3.13 1.29 -2.39
N TRP A 175 -3.19 0.24 -1.58
CA TRP A 175 -2.24 -0.88 -1.57
C TRP A 175 -3.03 -2.19 -1.61
N ARG A 176 -2.77 -3.05 -2.59
CA ARG A 176 -3.48 -4.33 -2.74
C ARG A 176 -2.66 -5.50 -2.22
N ALA A 177 -3.20 -6.27 -1.28
CA ALA A 177 -2.73 -7.61 -0.93
C ALA A 177 -3.65 -8.68 -1.56
N VAL A 178 -3.11 -9.88 -1.77
CA VAL A 178 -3.86 -11.05 -2.24
C VAL A 178 -3.64 -12.17 -1.25
N ILE A 179 -4.73 -12.77 -0.81
CA ILE A 179 -4.74 -13.90 0.12
C ILE A 179 -5.74 -14.88 -0.46
N ASP A 180 -5.28 -16.07 -0.81
CA ASP A 180 -6.14 -17.12 -1.34
C ASP A 180 -6.65 -18.00 -0.19
N ILE A 181 -7.89 -18.49 -0.31
CA ILE A 181 -8.49 -19.37 0.71
C ILE A 181 -7.99 -20.80 0.45
N GLY A 182 -7.24 -21.34 1.40
CA GLY A 182 -6.76 -22.73 1.37
C GLY A 182 -7.80 -23.73 1.88
N SER A 183 -7.52 -25.02 1.67
CA SER A 183 -8.40 -26.15 2.05
C SER A 183 -8.59 -26.38 3.56
N GLY A 184 -8.01 -25.53 4.41
CA GLY A 184 -8.03 -25.66 5.89
C GLY A 184 -8.56 -24.44 6.62
N VAL A 185 -9.33 -23.58 5.95
CA VAL A 185 -10.04 -22.41 6.51
C VAL A 185 -11.54 -22.69 6.51
#